data_AF-A0A9D9H680-F1
#
_entry.id   AF-A0A9D9H680-F1
#
_cell.length_a   1.000
_cell.length_b   1.000
_cell.length_c   1.000
_cell.angle_alpha   90.00
_cell.angle_beta   90.00
_cell.angle_gamma   90.00
#
_symmetry.space_group_name_H-M   'P 1'
#
loop_
_entity.id
_entity.type
_entity.pdbx_description
1 polymer ?
#
loop_
_entity_poly.entity_id
_entity_poly.type
_entity_poly.pdbx_seq_one_letter_code
_entity_poly.pdbx_strand_id
1 'polypeptide(L)'
;IIGGTNYQAEIEKTLLGLGFLRSDFDRPTSEFSGGWRMRIELAKILLKRPDLLLLDEPTNHLDIESIQWLEEFLATSGSTVMLVSHDKAFIDNVTNRTIEISLGHIYDYKVNYSKYLELRAERLEQQMRAYENQQKQIKDTEEFIERFRYKATKSVQVQSRIKQLAKIERIEVDEVDRSRLNLKFPPAPRSGDYPLILDGVGKCYGNHRIFSNATFTLKRGEKIAFVGKNGEGKTTLVKCIMGQVDYEGTLKIGHNVKIGYYAQNQAQLLDENISVFDTIDRVAVGDIRTKIRDILGAFMFGGEASDKKVKVLSGGERARLAMIKLLLEPVNLLILDEPTNHLDISTKEVLKQAIAAFDGTVILVSHDREFLDGLVSKVYEFGGGKVTEHIGGIYDFLQRRKIDSLKELEKKKNEQHPNKPSVAEEVSDNKADYLKRKEIQRRIKQLQNCVNDAEKRVQKIEEKIAEIEKLLSTPEGFSNIDLCQQHGELNRELSTMMEFWSEQSEKLEAAQKELESK
;
A
#
# COMPACT_ATOMS: atom_id res chain seq x y z
N ILE A 1 26.30 -13.81 -37.16
CA ILE A 1 24.81 -13.78 -37.21
C ILE A 1 24.27 -14.64 -36.05
N ILE A 2 24.55 -14.27 -34.79
CA ILE A 2 24.19 -15.08 -33.59
C ILE A 2 23.30 -14.28 -32.60
N GLY A 3 22.90 -13.05 -32.93
CA GLY A 3 22.05 -12.21 -32.05
C GLY A 3 20.60 -11.98 -32.50
N GLY A 4 20.24 -12.37 -33.74
CA GLY A 4 18.96 -11.99 -34.35
C GLY A 4 17.72 -12.66 -33.75
N THR A 5 17.85 -13.92 -33.32
CA THR A 5 16.74 -14.69 -32.71
C THR A 5 16.49 -14.30 -31.25
N ASN A 6 17.49 -13.75 -30.54
CA ASN A 6 17.32 -13.37 -29.14
C ASN A 6 16.62 -12.01 -28.99
N TYR A 7 16.85 -11.08 -29.92
CA TYR A 7 16.25 -9.74 -29.87
C TYR A 7 14.72 -9.77 -30.03
N GLN A 8 14.18 -10.55 -30.97
CA GLN A 8 12.74 -10.69 -31.14
C GLN A 8 12.07 -11.33 -29.91
N ALA A 9 12.71 -12.36 -29.33
CA ALA A 9 12.21 -13.00 -28.12
C ALA A 9 12.22 -12.05 -26.91
N GLU A 10 13.23 -11.19 -26.80
CA GLU A 10 13.29 -10.15 -25.76
C GLU A 10 12.24 -9.06 -25.95
N ILE A 11 12.05 -8.56 -27.18
CA ILE A 11 10.97 -7.60 -27.48
C ILE A 11 9.61 -8.20 -27.10
N GLU A 12 9.36 -9.44 -27.55
CA GLU A 12 8.11 -10.12 -27.27
C GLU A 12 7.91 -10.29 -25.75
N LYS A 13 8.94 -10.74 -25.02
CA LYS A 13 8.87 -10.88 -23.56
C LYS A 13 8.58 -9.56 -22.86
N THR A 14 9.23 -8.47 -23.27
CA THR A 14 9.01 -7.13 -22.70
C THR A 14 7.62 -6.60 -23.01
N LEU A 15 7.15 -6.73 -24.25
CA LEU A 15 5.80 -6.28 -24.63
C LEU A 15 4.71 -7.11 -23.94
N LEU A 16 4.84 -8.44 -23.90
CA LEU A 16 3.91 -9.31 -23.17
C LEU A 16 3.89 -8.97 -21.67
N GLY A 17 5.07 -8.70 -21.08
CA GLY A 17 5.20 -8.31 -19.68
C GLY A 17 4.55 -6.96 -19.35
N LEU A 18 4.56 -6.02 -20.28
CA LEU A 18 3.85 -4.74 -20.20
C LEU A 18 2.36 -4.85 -20.62
N GLY A 19 1.85 -6.06 -20.82
CA GLY A 19 0.44 -6.33 -21.06
C GLY A 19 -0.03 -6.28 -22.51
N PHE A 20 0.86 -6.14 -23.50
CA PHE A 20 0.48 -6.21 -24.92
C PHE A 20 0.11 -7.63 -25.33
N LEU A 21 -0.82 -7.78 -26.28
CA LEU A 21 -1.10 -9.06 -26.92
C LEU A 21 -0.22 -9.25 -28.15
N ARG A 22 0.01 -10.50 -28.57
CA ARG A 22 0.75 -10.79 -29.81
C ARG A 22 0.10 -10.15 -31.05
N SER A 23 -1.21 -10.03 -31.06
CA SER A 23 -1.97 -9.35 -32.12
C SER A 23 -1.71 -7.84 -32.18
N ASP A 24 -1.17 -7.26 -31.11
CA ASP A 24 -0.91 -5.82 -31.03
C ASP A 24 0.44 -5.40 -31.63
N PHE A 25 1.34 -6.36 -31.91
CA PHE A 25 2.73 -6.06 -32.27
C PHE A 25 2.86 -5.34 -33.62
N ASP A 26 1.96 -5.63 -34.56
CA ASP A 26 1.95 -5.03 -35.90
C ASP A 26 1.00 -3.83 -36.02
N ARG A 27 0.33 -3.44 -34.93
CA ARG A 27 -0.65 -2.35 -34.96
C ARG A 27 0.04 -0.98 -34.98
N PRO A 28 -0.46 -0.01 -35.76
CA PRO A 28 0.05 1.35 -35.74
C PRO A 28 -0.04 1.98 -34.35
N THR A 29 1.05 2.63 -33.90
CA THR A 29 1.12 3.30 -32.59
C THR A 29 0.05 4.39 -32.40
N SER A 30 -0.45 4.95 -33.51
CA SER A 30 -1.54 5.93 -33.53
C SER A 30 -2.87 5.38 -33.02
N GLU A 31 -3.11 4.08 -33.10
CA GLU A 31 -4.35 3.45 -32.62
C GLU A 31 -4.38 3.27 -31.10
N PHE A 32 -3.23 3.29 -30.45
CA PHE A 32 -3.13 3.11 -29.01
C PHE A 32 -3.50 4.38 -28.25
N SER A 33 -4.14 4.21 -27.10
CA SER A 33 -4.41 5.32 -26.16
C SER A 33 -3.11 5.87 -25.57
N GLY A 34 -3.16 7.05 -24.97
CA GLY A 34 -1.97 7.70 -24.37
C GLY A 34 -1.21 6.80 -23.39
N GLY A 35 -1.91 6.08 -22.51
CA GLY A 35 -1.29 5.15 -21.56
C GLY A 35 -0.58 3.99 -22.26
N TRP A 36 -1.19 3.40 -23.29
CA TRP A 36 -0.54 2.35 -24.09
C TRP A 36 0.68 2.88 -24.84
N ARG A 37 0.63 4.09 -25.40
CA ARG A 37 1.82 4.72 -26.04
C ARG A 37 2.94 4.94 -25.03
N MET A 38 2.61 5.31 -23.80
CA MET A 38 3.61 5.45 -22.72
C MET A 38 4.25 4.10 -22.37
N ARG A 39 3.49 2.99 -22.38
CA ARG A 39 4.05 1.64 -22.24
C ARG A 39 4.98 1.27 -23.39
N ILE A 40 4.69 1.69 -24.62
CA ILE A 40 5.59 1.48 -25.77
C ILE A 40 6.92 2.24 -25.55
N GLU A 41 6.87 3.49 -25.08
CA GLU A 41 8.09 4.25 -24.75
C GLU A 41 8.88 3.61 -23.61
N LEU A 42 8.20 3.14 -22.56
CA LEU A 42 8.82 2.37 -21.48
C LEU A 42 9.53 1.12 -22.05
N ALA A 43 8.85 0.33 -22.88
CA ALA A 43 9.42 -0.85 -23.53
C ALA A 43 10.69 -0.50 -24.33
N LYS A 44 10.66 0.58 -25.12
CA LYS A 44 11.82 1.05 -25.90
C LYS A 44 13.00 1.40 -24.99
N ILE A 45 12.76 2.05 -23.85
CA ILE A 45 13.82 2.43 -22.92
C ILE A 45 14.40 1.17 -22.24
N LEU A 46 13.55 0.27 -21.76
CA LEU A 46 13.99 -0.97 -21.10
C LEU A 46 14.82 -1.86 -22.05
N LEU A 47 14.44 -1.94 -23.32
CA LEU A 47 15.17 -2.71 -24.34
C LEU A 47 16.52 -2.09 -24.73
N LYS A 48 16.73 -0.79 -24.51
CA LYS A 48 18.03 -0.14 -24.76
C LYS A 48 19.11 -0.56 -23.77
N ARG A 49 18.74 -1.08 -22.59
CA ARG A 49 19.64 -1.44 -21.48
C ARG A 49 20.64 -0.32 -21.13
N PRO A 50 20.16 0.87 -20.75
CA PRO A 50 21.06 1.94 -20.32
C PRO A 50 21.75 1.59 -18.98
N ASP A 51 22.94 2.13 -18.74
CA ASP A 51 23.64 1.98 -17.46
C ASP A 51 22.91 2.67 -16.30
N LEU A 52 22.22 3.77 -16.61
CA LEU A 52 21.38 4.54 -15.70
C LEU A 52 19.98 4.74 -16.29
N LEU A 53 18.98 4.30 -15.54
CA LEU A 53 17.57 4.44 -15.88
C LEU A 53 16.91 5.45 -14.93
N LEU A 54 16.36 6.53 -15.48
CA LEU A 54 15.58 7.53 -14.75
C LEU A 54 14.10 7.31 -15.07
N LEU A 55 13.30 6.94 -14.07
CA LEU A 55 11.87 6.71 -14.21
C LEU A 55 11.09 7.66 -13.32
N ASP A 56 10.18 8.42 -13.93
CA ASP A 56 9.25 9.31 -13.24
C ASP A 56 7.84 8.70 -13.32
N GLU A 57 7.32 8.27 -12.18
CA GLU A 57 6.02 7.61 -12.00
C GLU A 57 5.70 6.50 -13.04
N PRO A 58 6.56 5.48 -13.20
CA PRO A 58 6.41 4.47 -14.25
C PRO A 58 5.24 3.50 -14.03
N THR A 59 4.69 3.45 -12.82
CA THR A 59 3.52 2.63 -12.46
C THR A 59 2.22 3.26 -12.94
N ASN A 60 2.21 4.55 -13.28
CA ASN A 60 1.02 5.22 -13.79
C ASN A 60 0.54 4.53 -15.07
N HIS A 61 -0.76 4.22 -15.13
CA HIS A 61 -1.38 3.52 -16.25
C HIS A 61 -0.90 2.08 -16.47
N LEU A 62 -0.16 1.49 -15.51
CA LEU A 62 0.10 0.06 -15.48
C LEU A 62 -0.97 -0.67 -14.67
N ASP A 63 -1.35 -1.84 -15.16
CA ASP A 63 -2.20 -2.78 -14.44
C ASP A 63 -1.35 -3.62 -13.48
N ILE A 64 -2.00 -4.26 -12.51
CA ILE A 64 -1.33 -4.96 -11.40
C ILE A 64 -0.29 -6.00 -11.89
N GLU A 65 -0.57 -6.72 -12.99
CA GLU A 65 0.37 -7.67 -13.59
C GLU A 65 1.59 -6.99 -14.20
N SER A 66 1.36 -5.92 -14.98
CA SER A 66 2.46 -5.17 -15.61
C SER A 66 3.36 -4.50 -14.55
N ILE A 67 2.79 -4.04 -13.43
CA ILE A 67 3.56 -3.54 -12.29
C ILE A 67 4.44 -4.66 -11.72
N GLN A 68 3.86 -5.83 -11.45
CA GLN A 68 4.59 -7.02 -10.95
C GLN A 68 5.75 -7.42 -11.87
N TRP A 69 5.49 -7.46 -13.18
CA TRP A 69 6.52 -7.76 -14.15
C TRP A 69 7.62 -6.69 -14.17
N LEU A 70 7.26 -5.41 -14.07
CA LEU A 70 8.22 -4.31 -14.02
C LEU A 70 9.08 -4.36 -12.74
N GLU A 71 8.49 -4.71 -11.59
CA GLU A 71 9.21 -4.93 -10.33
C GLU A 71 10.32 -5.98 -10.52
N GLU A 72 9.97 -7.15 -11.07
CA GLU A 72 10.91 -8.23 -11.33
C GLU A 72 11.97 -7.86 -12.39
N PHE A 73 11.55 -7.16 -13.45
CA PHE A 73 12.46 -6.70 -14.50
C PHE A 73 13.50 -5.73 -13.96
N LEU A 74 13.09 -4.71 -13.20
CA LEU A 74 13.99 -3.71 -12.65
C LEU A 74 14.95 -4.32 -11.64
N ALA A 75 14.46 -5.21 -10.77
CA ALA A 75 15.28 -5.92 -9.79
C ALA A 75 16.37 -6.81 -10.44
N THR A 76 16.12 -7.31 -11.65
CA THR A 76 17.07 -8.17 -12.38
C THR A 76 17.88 -7.45 -13.46
N SER A 77 17.53 -6.20 -13.79
CA SER A 77 18.04 -5.48 -14.96
C SER A 77 19.54 -5.18 -14.95
N GLY A 78 20.24 -5.35 -13.82
CA GLY A 78 21.67 -5.08 -13.67
C GLY A 78 22.08 -3.61 -13.85
N SER A 79 21.12 -2.74 -14.18
CA SER A 79 21.29 -1.30 -14.38
C SER A 79 21.10 -0.52 -13.08
N THR A 80 21.66 0.69 -13.00
CA THR A 80 21.32 1.61 -11.91
C THR A 80 19.97 2.24 -12.21
N VAL A 81 19.01 2.13 -11.28
CA VAL A 81 17.66 2.70 -11.44
C VAL A 81 17.45 3.81 -10.43
N MET A 82 17.08 4.99 -10.91
CA MET A 82 16.57 6.10 -10.10
C MET A 82 15.09 6.26 -10.41
N LEU A 83 14.27 6.20 -9.37
CA LEU A 83 12.82 6.10 -9.47
C LEU A 83 12.16 7.19 -8.64
N VAL A 84 11.17 7.87 -9.22
CA VAL A 84 10.16 8.66 -8.52
C VAL A 84 8.83 7.92 -8.65
N SER A 85 8.14 7.68 -7.53
CA SER A 85 6.85 7.00 -7.52
C SER A 85 6.04 7.37 -6.28
N HIS A 86 4.72 7.32 -6.37
CA HIS A 86 3.79 7.39 -5.25
C HIS A 86 3.22 6.03 -4.82
N ASP A 87 3.71 4.93 -5.37
CA ASP A 87 3.37 3.56 -4.97
C ASP A 87 4.43 3.04 -3.97
N LYS A 88 4.09 2.98 -2.68
CA LYS A 88 5.06 2.60 -1.63
C LYS A 88 5.50 1.15 -1.80
N ALA A 89 4.59 0.24 -2.18
CA ALA A 89 4.92 -1.17 -2.36
C ALA A 89 5.90 -1.35 -3.52
N PHE A 90 5.69 -0.64 -4.63
CA PHE A 90 6.60 -0.66 -5.77
C PHE A 90 7.99 -0.11 -5.42
N ILE A 91 8.06 1.02 -4.73
CA ILE A 91 9.34 1.61 -4.30
C ILE A 91 10.08 0.66 -3.35
N ASP A 92 9.38 0.09 -2.37
CA ASP A 92 9.99 -0.77 -1.36
C ASP A 92 10.51 -2.09 -1.94
N ASN A 93 9.83 -2.63 -2.97
CA ASN A 93 10.24 -3.86 -3.64
C ASN A 93 11.42 -3.65 -4.61
N VAL A 94 11.50 -2.47 -5.26
CA VAL A 94 12.49 -2.20 -6.33
C VAL A 94 13.75 -1.52 -5.80
N THR A 95 13.61 -0.64 -4.81
CA THR A 95 14.71 0.24 -4.36
C THR A 95 15.38 -0.28 -3.09
N ASN A 96 16.68 -0.02 -2.96
CA ASN A 96 17.49 -0.35 -1.79
C ASN A 96 18.07 0.89 -1.08
N ARG A 97 17.76 2.09 -1.61
CA ARG A 97 18.26 3.38 -1.16
C ARG A 97 17.19 4.44 -1.42
N THR A 98 16.89 5.25 -0.42
CA THR A 98 15.87 6.30 -0.45
C THR A 98 16.53 7.67 -0.32
N ILE A 99 16.17 8.61 -1.19
CA ILE A 99 16.65 9.99 -1.14
C ILE A 99 15.45 10.89 -0.81
N GLU A 100 15.48 11.54 0.35
CA GLU A 100 14.46 12.51 0.75
C GLU A 100 14.88 13.91 0.32
N ILE A 101 13.98 14.64 -0.32
CA ILE A 101 14.15 16.05 -0.66
C ILE A 101 13.13 16.84 0.17
N SER A 102 13.62 17.62 1.14
CA SER A 102 12.79 18.43 2.05
C SER A 102 13.40 19.81 2.24
N LEU A 103 12.61 20.87 2.08
CA LEU A 103 13.02 22.27 2.34
C LEU A 103 14.36 22.69 1.69
N GLY A 104 14.66 22.17 0.49
CA GLY A 104 15.92 22.43 -0.21
C GLY A 104 17.12 21.60 0.28
N HIS A 105 16.93 20.76 1.29
CA HIS A 105 17.90 19.77 1.76
C HIS A 105 17.66 18.40 1.12
N ILE A 106 18.75 17.67 0.90
CA ILE A 106 18.73 16.31 0.37
C ILE A 106 19.32 15.38 1.43
N TYR A 107 18.53 14.40 1.87
CA TYR A 107 18.94 13.39 2.84
C TYR A 107 19.07 12.03 2.15
N ASP A 108 20.21 11.39 2.33
CA ASP A 108 20.53 10.11 1.70
C ASP A 108 20.43 8.96 2.69
N TYR A 109 19.46 8.07 2.47
CA TYR A 109 19.20 6.89 3.28
C TYR A 109 19.54 5.63 2.50
N LYS A 110 20.54 4.87 2.94
CA LYS A 110 20.95 3.59 2.32
C LYS A 110 20.05 2.42 2.77
N VAL A 111 18.74 2.65 2.76
CA VAL A 111 17.72 1.67 3.11
C VAL A 111 16.52 1.81 2.17
N ASN A 112 15.69 0.77 2.13
CA ASN A 112 14.41 0.80 1.43
C ASN A 112 13.43 1.79 2.07
N TYR A 113 12.31 2.03 1.39
CA TYR A 113 11.35 3.06 1.77
C TYR A 113 10.70 2.79 3.12
N SER A 114 10.30 1.55 3.39
CA SER A 114 9.70 1.16 4.68
C SER A 114 10.62 1.46 5.85
N LYS A 115 11.91 1.10 5.77
CA LYS A 115 12.87 1.38 6.83
C LYS A 115 13.22 2.86 6.93
N TYR A 116 13.23 3.58 5.80
CA TYR A 116 13.39 5.04 5.79
C TYR A 116 12.30 5.73 6.61
N LEU A 117 11.04 5.30 6.51
CA LEU A 117 9.95 5.91 7.29
C LEU A 117 10.17 5.80 8.80
N GLU A 118 10.69 4.67 9.28
CA GLU A 118 11.06 4.48 10.69
C GLU A 118 12.19 5.43 11.11
N LEU A 119 13.28 5.47 10.33
CA LEU A 119 14.43 6.35 10.60
C LEU A 119 14.05 7.83 10.54
N ARG A 120 13.13 8.20 9.64
CA ARG A 120 12.60 9.56 9.55
C ARG A 120 11.79 9.91 10.79
N ALA A 121 10.95 9.00 11.29
CA ALA A 121 10.17 9.20 12.50
C ALA A 121 11.08 9.39 13.73
N GLU A 122 12.12 8.56 13.87
CA GLU A 122 13.12 8.70 14.92
C GLU A 122 13.87 10.04 14.83
N ARG A 123 14.29 10.45 13.63
CA ARG A 123 14.95 11.75 13.38
C ARG A 123 14.04 12.92 13.80
N LEU A 124 12.78 12.88 13.38
CA LEU A 124 11.79 13.91 13.72
C LEU A 124 11.54 13.99 15.22
N GLU A 125 11.48 12.85 15.91
CA GLU A 125 11.35 12.83 17.36
C GLU A 125 12.57 13.45 18.06
N GLN A 126 13.79 13.14 17.60
CA GLN A 126 15.01 13.74 18.11
C GLN A 126 15.05 15.26 17.87
N GLN A 127 14.65 15.71 16.67
CA GLN A 127 14.55 17.13 16.33
C GLN A 127 13.51 17.85 17.20
N MET A 128 12.33 17.26 17.41
CA MET A 128 11.30 17.82 18.28
C MET A 128 11.79 17.96 19.73
N ARG A 129 12.43 16.93 20.29
CA ARG A 129 12.99 17.00 21.65
C ARG A 129 14.09 18.07 21.75
N ALA A 130 14.95 18.20 20.74
CA ALA A 130 15.98 19.24 20.70
C ALA A 130 15.36 20.65 20.63
N TYR A 131 14.32 20.81 19.81
CA TYR A 131 13.55 22.05 19.68
C TYR A 131 12.85 22.44 20.99
N GLU A 132 12.14 21.51 21.64
CA GLU A 132 11.48 21.74 22.92
C GLU A 132 12.48 22.16 24.02
N ASN A 133 13.64 21.51 24.06
CA ASN A 133 14.72 21.86 24.98
C ASN A 133 15.28 23.26 24.68
N GLN A 134 15.48 23.59 23.41
CA GLN A 134 15.94 24.93 22.99
C GLN A 134 14.91 26.00 23.35
N GLN A 135 13.61 25.76 23.11
CA GLN A 135 12.53 26.68 23.47
C GLN A 135 12.45 26.91 24.99
N LYS A 136 12.61 25.85 25.79
CA LYS A 136 12.67 25.96 27.24
C LYS A 136 13.86 26.81 27.68
N GLN A 137 15.04 26.59 27.11
CA GLN A 137 16.24 27.40 27.41
C GLN A 137 16.07 28.87 27.01
N ILE A 138 15.46 29.13 25.85
CA ILE A 138 15.13 30.49 25.39
C ILE A 138 14.21 31.17 26.40
N LYS A 139 13.11 30.50 26.76
CA LYS A 139 12.13 31.01 27.72
C LYS A 139 12.75 31.30 29.10
N ASP A 140 13.53 30.36 29.65
CA ASP A 140 14.21 30.55 30.94
C ASP A 140 15.19 31.73 30.90
N THR A 141 15.86 31.92 29.76
CA THR A 141 16.79 33.04 29.54
C THR A 141 16.06 34.37 29.40
N GLU A 142 14.92 34.39 28.69
CA GLU A 142 14.05 35.56 28.57
C GLU A 142 13.46 35.98 29.92
N GLU A 143 12.93 35.03 30.70
CA GLU A 143 12.42 35.27 32.06
C GLU A 143 13.51 35.83 32.98
N PHE A 144 14.75 35.32 32.86
CA PHE A 144 15.90 35.87 33.59
C PHE A 144 16.19 37.31 33.19
N ILE A 145 16.20 37.60 31.89
CA ILE A 145 16.43 38.96 31.37
C ILE A 145 15.35 39.92 31.90
N GLU A 146 14.07 39.54 31.84
CA GLU A 146 12.97 40.38 32.34
C GLU A 146 13.06 40.61 33.86
N ARG A 147 13.27 39.54 34.63
CA ARG A 147 13.32 39.62 36.10
C ARG A 147 14.47 40.49 36.62
N PHE A 148 15.61 40.49 35.92
CA PHE A 148 16.81 41.19 36.36
C PHE A 148 17.14 42.45 35.54
N ARG A 149 16.29 42.83 34.56
CA ARG A 149 16.50 43.98 33.67
C ARG A 149 16.78 45.29 34.42
N TYR A 150 16.07 45.51 35.53
CA TYR A 150 16.13 46.76 36.30
C TYR A 150 17.09 46.71 37.50
N LYS A 151 17.80 45.59 37.74
CA LYS A 151 18.77 45.47 38.84
C LYS A 151 20.18 45.81 38.36
N ALA A 152 20.71 46.94 38.85
CA ALA A 152 22.04 47.46 38.46
C ALA A 152 23.19 46.45 38.67
N THR A 153 23.13 45.63 39.73
CA THR A 153 24.16 44.62 40.07
C THR A 153 24.24 43.45 39.10
N LYS A 154 23.20 43.22 38.29
CA LYS A 154 23.10 42.08 37.36
C LYS A 154 23.19 42.49 35.88
N SER A 155 23.40 43.78 35.61
CA SER A 155 23.41 44.39 34.26
C SER A 155 24.35 43.69 33.26
N VAL A 156 25.57 43.34 33.68
CA VAL A 156 26.55 42.64 32.83
C VAL A 156 26.07 41.21 32.46
N GLN A 157 25.46 40.50 33.41
CA GLN A 157 24.89 39.16 33.16
C GLN A 157 23.70 39.25 32.19
N VAL A 158 22.82 40.24 32.35
CA VAL A 158 21.67 40.46 31.46
C VAL A 158 22.14 40.76 30.03
N GLN A 159 23.12 41.66 29.85
CA GLN A 159 23.67 41.96 28.53
C GLN A 159 24.34 40.74 27.87
N SER A 160 25.02 39.90 28.66
CA SER A 160 25.62 38.65 28.15
C SER A 160 24.55 37.66 27.65
N ARG A 161 23.46 37.48 28.42
CA ARG A 161 22.34 36.61 28.03
C ARG A 161 21.58 37.12 26.80
N ILE A 162 21.40 38.43 26.65
CA ILE A 162 20.83 39.04 25.43
C ILE A 162 21.70 38.71 24.21
N LYS A 163 23.03 38.83 24.33
CA LYS A 163 23.96 38.48 23.24
C LYS A 163 23.97 36.98 22.94
N GLN A 164 23.79 36.12 23.95
CA GLN A 164 23.65 34.68 23.74
C GLN A 164 22.39 34.36 22.96
N LEU A 165 21.23 34.88 23.37
CA LEU A 165 19.95 34.71 22.68
C LEU A 165 20.01 35.13 21.21
N ALA A 166 20.67 36.27 20.92
CA ALA A 166 20.82 36.76 19.55
C ALA A 166 21.73 35.88 18.66
N LYS A 167 22.55 34.99 19.25
CA LYS A 167 23.45 34.09 18.53
C LYS A 167 22.93 32.66 18.42
N ILE A 168 21.80 32.34 19.05
CA ILE A 168 21.22 31.00 18.97
C ILE A 168 20.63 30.84 17.56
N GLU A 169 21.19 29.90 16.79
CA GLU A 169 20.56 29.38 15.59
C GLU A 169 19.34 28.58 16.00
N ARG A 170 18.16 29.02 15.58
CA ARG A 170 16.89 28.36 15.91
C ARG A 170 16.81 27.06 15.12
N ILE A 171 16.52 25.98 15.82
CA ILE A 171 16.26 24.70 15.18
C ILE A 171 14.89 24.84 14.49
N GLU A 172 14.88 24.72 13.17
CA GLU A 172 13.63 24.57 12.42
C GLU A 172 13.24 23.10 12.48
N VAL A 173 12.06 22.83 13.03
CA VAL A 173 11.47 21.49 12.97
C VAL A 173 10.73 21.42 11.64
N ASP A 174 11.04 20.39 10.84
CA ASP A 174 10.26 20.08 9.64
C ASP A 174 8.77 20.05 10.05
N GLU A 175 7.94 20.94 9.48
CA GLU A 175 6.50 20.93 9.73
C GLU A 175 5.93 19.61 9.19
N VAL A 176 5.78 18.65 10.09
CA VAL A 176 4.97 17.47 9.81
C VAL A 176 3.53 17.94 9.95
N ASP A 177 2.82 17.98 8.84
CA ASP A 177 1.37 18.19 8.82
C ASP A 177 0.71 16.98 9.51
N ARG A 178 0.75 16.98 10.84
CA ARG A 178 0.21 15.94 11.72
C ARG A 178 -1.30 16.07 11.87
N SER A 179 -1.95 16.91 11.07
CA SER A 179 -3.40 16.97 11.00
C SER A 179 -3.92 15.66 10.41
N ARG A 180 -3.95 14.61 11.23
CA ARG A 180 -4.91 13.51 11.12
C ARG A 180 -6.27 14.12 11.39
N LEU A 181 -6.76 14.90 10.42
CA LEU A 181 -8.09 15.45 10.43
C LEU A 181 -9.03 14.27 10.26
N ASN A 182 -9.70 13.92 11.36
CA ASN A 182 -10.72 12.89 11.38
C ASN A 182 -11.95 13.45 10.65
N LEU A 183 -11.86 13.52 9.31
CA LEU A 183 -12.89 14.07 8.45
C LEU A 183 -14.11 13.14 8.51
N LYS A 184 -15.15 13.57 9.22
CA LYS A 184 -16.46 12.94 9.14
C LYS A 184 -17.25 13.60 8.03
N PHE A 185 -17.36 12.89 6.91
CA PHE A 185 -18.23 13.26 5.81
C PHE A 185 -19.70 13.12 6.22
N PRO A 186 -20.61 13.87 5.57
CA PRO A 186 -22.04 13.75 5.86
C PRO A 186 -22.50 12.31 5.57
N PRO A 187 -23.41 11.75 6.39
CA PRO A 187 -23.92 10.40 6.18
C PRO A 187 -24.66 10.33 4.84
N ALA A 188 -24.45 9.23 4.11
CA ALA A 188 -25.06 8.99 2.83
C ALA A 188 -26.59 8.92 2.97
N PRO A 189 -27.36 9.53 2.05
CA PRO A 189 -28.81 9.45 2.07
C PRO A 189 -29.25 7.99 1.91
N ARG A 190 -30.26 7.58 2.68
CA ARG A 190 -30.73 6.19 2.69
C ARG A 190 -31.22 5.75 1.30
N SER A 191 -30.55 4.75 0.72
CA SER A 191 -31.00 4.01 -0.47
C SER A 191 -31.71 2.71 -0.09
N GLY A 192 -32.33 2.07 -1.08
CA GLY A 192 -32.71 0.66 -0.99
C GLY A 192 -31.51 -0.25 -0.62
N ASP A 193 -31.81 -1.45 -0.15
CA ASP A 193 -30.79 -2.38 0.36
C ASP A 193 -29.85 -2.91 -0.72
N TYR A 194 -30.28 -2.87 -1.98
CA TYR A 194 -29.49 -3.25 -3.15
C TYR A 194 -29.40 -2.06 -4.12
N PRO A 195 -28.39 -1.19 -3.99
CA PRO A 195 -28.22 -0.04 -4.87
C PRO A 195 -27.96 -0.41 -6.34
N LEU A 196 -27.39 -1.60 -6.61
CA LEU A 196 -27.04 -2.01 -7.96
C LEU A 196 -27.21 -3.53 -8.12
N ILE A 197 -27.94 -3.94 -9.16
CA ILE A 197 -28.14 -5.35 -9.53
C ILE A 197 -27.82 -5.51 -11.01
N LEU A 198 -26.87 -6.41 -11.33
CA LEU A 198 -26.52 -6.80 -12.68
C LEU A 198 -26.86 -8.27 -12.87
N ASP A 199 -27.53 -8.57 -13.98
CA ASP A 199 -27.85 -9.93 -14.39
C ASP A 199 -27.55 -10.12 -15.88
N GLY A 200 -26.52 -10.91 -16.16
CA GLY A 200 -26.11 -11.26 -17.51
C GLY A 200 -25.55 -10.08 -18.31
N VAL A 201 -25.04 -9.03 -17.66
CA VAL A 201 -24.68 -7.79 -18.35
C VAL A 201 -23.48 -8.00 -19.27
N GLY A 202 -23.57 -7.52 -20.50
CA GLY A 202 -22.52 -7.64 -21.50
C GLY A 202 -22.34 -6.38 -22.33
N LYS A 203 -21.15 -6.21 -22.92
CA LYS A 203 -20.89 -5.11 -23.85
C LYS A 203 -20.08 -5.57 -25.06
N CYS A 204 -20.59 -5.19 -26.24
CA CYS A 204 -19.90 -5.29 -27.52
C CYS A 204 -19.78 -3.90 -28.17
N TYR A 205 -18.64 -3.61 -28.80
CA TYR A 205 -18.47 -2.48 -29.73
C TYR A 205 -18.25 -3.06 -31.13
N GLY A 206 -19.25 -2.95 -32.00
CA GLY A 206 -19.26 -3.68 -33.27
C GLY A 206 -19.11 -5.19 -33.02
N ASN A 207 -18.10 -5.79 -33.64
CA ASN A 207 -17.80 -7.24 -33.49
C ASN A 207 -16.88 -7.55 -32.29
N HIS A 208 -16.38 -6.52 -31.60
CA HIS A 208 -15.45 -6.72 -30.48
C HIS A 208 -16.22 -6.78 -29.16
N ARG A 209 -16.28 -7.97 -28.57
CA ARG A 209 -16.89 -8.21 -27.25
C ARG A 209 -15.88 -7.83 -26.16
N ILE A 210 -16.25 -6.87 -25.31
CA ILE A 210 -15.42 -6.38 -24.19
C ILE A 210 -15.58 -7.31 -22.99
N PHE A 211 -16.82 -7.55 -22.57
CA PHE A 211 -17.15 -8.49 -21.51
C PHE A 211 -18.57 -9.05 -21.70
N SER A 212 -18.85 -10.18 -21.07
CA SER A 212 -20.15 -10.85 -21.12
C SER A 212 -20.50 -11.51 -19.78
N ASN A 213 -21.81 -11.63 -19.54
CA ASN A 213 -22.37 -12.35 -18.41
C ASN A 213 -21.88 -11.84 -17.03
N ALA A 214 -21.76 -10.52 -16.88
CA ALA A 214 -21.51 -9.91 -15.59
C ALA A 214 -22.80 -9.97 -14.74
N THR A 215 -22.81 -10.88 -13.77
CA THR A 215 -23.93 -11.10 -12.84
C THR A 215 -23.46 -10.93 -11.41
N PHE A 216 -23.85 -9.82 -10.78
CA PHE A 216 -23.58 -9.58 -9.36
C PHE A 216 -24.53 -8.53 -8.79
N THR A 217 -24.65 -8.51 -7.47
CA THR A 217 -25.48 -7.57 -6.74
C THR A 217 -24.66 -6.88 -5.66
N LEU A 218 -24.76 -5.55 -5.59
CA LEU A 218 -24.15 -4.77 -4.53
C LEU A 218 -25.19 -4.48 -3.46
N LYS A 219 -24.81 -4.74 -2.21
CA LYS A 219 -25.59 -4.40 -1.03
C LYS A 219 -25.17 -3.04 -0.48
N ARG A 220 -26.13 -2.31 0.11
CA ARG A 220 -25.87 -1.01 0.73
C ARG A 220 -24.74 -1.09 1.75
N GLY A 221 -23.75 -0.21 1.61
CA GLY A 221 -22.57 -0.14 2.49
C GLY A 221 -21.42 -1.04 2.08
N GLU A 222 -21.57 -1.85 1.02
CA GLU A 222 -20.45 -2.63 0.49
C GLU A 222 -19.43 -1.73 -0.23
N LYS A 223 -18.16 -2.08 -0.07
CA LYS A 223 -17.03 -1.45 -0.73
C LYS A 223 -16.31 -2.52 -1.54
N ILE A 224 -16.32 -2.37 -2.85
CA ILE A 224 -15.84 -3.38 -3.79
C ILE A 224 -14.74 -2.79 -4.68
N ALA A 225 -13.85 -3.65 -5.18
CA ALA A 225 -12.85 -3.28 -6.18
C ALA A 225 -13.16 -3.93 -7.53
N PHE A 226 -12.93 -3.20 -8.62
CA PHE A 226 -12.81 -3.73 -9.97
C PHE A 226 -11.32 -3.79 -10.35
N VAL A 227 -10.84 -4.99 -10.63
CA VAL A 227 -9.44 -5.26 -11.01
C VAL A 227 -9.40 -6.03 -12.33
N GLY A 228 -8.28 -5.97 -13.04
CA GLY A 228 -8.09 -6.61 -14.35
C GLY A 228 -7.12 -5.80 -15.21
N LYS A 229 -6.72 -6.32 -16.35
CA LYS A 229 -5.85 -5.61 -17.29
C LYS A 229 -6.51 -4.35 -17.84
N ASN A 230 -5.69 -3.47 -18.39
CA ASN A 230 -6.20 -2.32 -19.10
C ASN A 230 -6.90 -2.76 -20.38
N GLY A 231 -8.08 -2.19 -20.64
CA GLY A 231 -8.91 -2.56 -21.79
C GLY A 231 -9.90 -3.70 -21.56
N GLU A 232 -9.90 -4.37 -20.40
CA GLU A 232 -10.84 -5.49 -20.13
C GLU A 232 -12.26 -5.06 -19.74
N GLY A 233 -12.54 -3.74 -19.77
CA GLY A 233 -13.90 -3.22 -19.66
C GLY A 233 -14.33 -2.67 -18.30
N LYS A 234 -13.41 -2.45 -17.35
CA LYS A 234 -13.68 -1.85 -16.03
C LYS A 234 -14.44 -0.50 -16.17
N THR A 235 -13.83 0.49 -16.83
CA THR A 235 -14.47 1.78 -17.14
C THR A 235 -15.69 1.64 -18.05
N THR A 236 -15.70 0.63 -18.93
CA THR A 236 -16.87 0.37 -19.79
C THR A 236 -18.08 -0.06 -18.96
N LEU A 237 -17.91 -0.93 -17.96
CA LEU A 237 -18.99 -1.33 -17.06
C LEU A 237 -19.47 -0.14 -16.23
N VAL A 238 -18.55 0.70 -15.74
CA VAL A 238 -18.90 1.95 -15.06
C VAL A 238 -19.77 2.84 -15.95
N LYS A 239 -19.42 3.00 -17.23
CA LYS A 239 -20.23 3.76 -18.19
C LYS A 239 -21.60 3.13 -18.45
N CYS A 240 -21.72 1.80 -18.44
CA CYS A 240 -23.01 1.12 -18.50
C CYS A 240 -23.87 1.42 -17.26
N ILE A 241 -23.27 1.39 -16.05
CA ILE A 241 -23.96 1.74 -14.79
C ILE A 241 -24.45 3.19 -14.81
N MET A 242 -23.66 4.10 -15.39
CA MET A 242 -24.02 5.51 -15.56
C MET A 242 -25.05 5.76 -16.68
N GLY A 243 -25.45 4.73 -17.44
CA GLY A 243 -26.36 4.87 -18.58
C GLY A 243 -25.77 5.66 -19.76
N GLN A 244 -24.45 5.80 -19.82
CA GLN A 244 -23.76 6.55 -20.88
C GLN A 244 -23.54 5.73 -22.15
N VAL A 245 -23.65 4.40 -22.05
CA VAL A 245 -23.39 3.47 -23.14
C VAL A 245 -24.36 2.30 -23.04
N ASP A 246 -24.89 1.84 -24.17
CA ASP A 246 -25.80 0.68 -24.24
C ASP A 246 -25.15 -0.61 -23.76
N TYR A 247 -25.94 -1.57 -23.29
CA TYR A 247 -25.47 -2.87 -22.82
C TYR A 247 -26.46 -3.98 -23.14
N GLU A 248 -25.98 -5.21 -23.12
CA GLU A 248 -26.78 -6.45 -23.15
C GLU A 248 -27.13 -6.87 -21.71
N GLY A 249 -28.19 -7.65 -21.53
CA GLY A 249 -28.62 -8.15 -20.22
C GLY A 249 -29.44 -7.15 -19.40
N THR A 250 -29.51 -7.33 -18.09
CA THR A 250 -30.33 -6.52 -17.18
C THR A 250 -29.47 -5.80 -16.16
N LEU A 251 -29.48 -4.46 -16.18
CA LEU A 251 -28.85 -3.61 -15.17
C LEU A 251 -29.96 -2.79 -14.49
N LYS A 252 -30.09 -2.95 -13.17
CA LYS A 252 -31.09 -2.24 -12.35
C LYS A 252 -30.40 -1.40 -11.29
N ILE A 253 -30.69 -0.10 -11.33
CA ILE A 253 -30.33 0.83 -10.26
C ILE A 253 -31.43 0.79 -9.20
N GLY A 254 -31.04 0.63 -7.94
CA GLY A 254 -31.94 0.49 -6.80
C GLY A 254 -32.74 1.77 -6.49
N HIS A 255 -33.71 1.66 -5.58
CA HIS A 255 -34.55 2.79 -5.19
C HIS A 255 -33.75 3.87 -4.44
N ASN A 256 -33.99 5.14 -4.80
CA ASN A 256 -33.36 6.33 -4.22
C ASN A 256 -31.82 6.30 -4.26
N VAL A 257 -31.23 5.67 -5.28
CA VAL A 257 -29.79 5.65 -5.49
C VAL A 257 -29.35 6.95 -6.17
N LYS A 258 -28.35 7.61 -5.57
CA LYS A 258 -27.69 8.80 -6.09
C LYS A 258 -26.23 8.45 -6.32
N ILE A 259 -25.84 8.43 -7.59
CA ILE A 259 -24.52 8.01 -8.01
C ILE A 259 -23.59 9.23 -8.06
N GLY A 260 -22.52 9.19 -7.28
CA GLY A 260 -21.36 10.06 -7.47
C GLY A 260 -20.32 9.32 -8.28
N TYR A 261 -19.88 9.89 -9.40
CA TYR A 261 -18.81 9.31 -10.23
C TYR A 261 -17.58 10.20 -10.12
N TYR A 262 -16.39 9.61 -9.98
CA TYR A 262 -15.08 10.26 -10.14
C TYR A 262 -14.37 9.65 -11.34
N ALA A 263 -14.03 10.47 -12.33
CA ALA A 263 -13.19 10.07 -13.46
C ALA A 263 -12.00 11.00 -13.63
N GLN A 264 -10.96 10.52 -14.33
CA GLN A 264 -9.73 11.29 -14.59
C GLN A 264 -9.99 12.66 -15.27
N ASN A 265 -11.04 12.80 -16.06
CA ASN A 265 -11.40 14.05 -16.73
C ASN A 265 -12.27 15.00 -15.88
N GLN A 266 -12.69 14.58 -14.69
CA GLN A 266 -13.65 15.35 -13.87
C GLN A 266 -13.05 16.61 -13.25
N ALA A 267 -11.72 16.63 -13.06
CA ALA A 267 -10.99 17.83 -12.71
C ALA A 267 -11.13 18.96 -13.75
N GLN A 268 -11.39 18.62 -15.02
CA GLN A 268 -11.61 19.60 -16.10
C GLN A 268 -13.04 20.17 -16.10
N LEU A 269 -13.98 19.55 -15.38
CA LEU A 269 -15.36 20.01 -15.26
C LEU A 269 -15.55 21.05 -14.14
N LEU A 270 -14.49 21.38 -13.40
CA LEU A 270 -14.52 22.42 -12.38
C LEU A 270 -14.59 23.80 -13.06
N ASP A 271 -15.38 24.71 -12.49
CA ASP A 271 -15.47 26.08 -12.98
C ASP A 271 -14.16 26.82 -12.65
N GLU A 272 -13.43 27.18 -13.70
CA GLU A 272 -12.11 27.81 -13.62
C GLU A 272 -12.14 29.22 -13.02
N ASN A 273 -13.30 29.87 -13.00
CA ASN A 273 -13.45 31.29 -12.63
C ASN A 273 -13.70 31.52 -11.14
N ILE A 274 -14.11 30.50 -10.41
CA ILE A 274 -14.44 30.56 -8.99
C ILE A 274 -13.26 30.15 -8.12
N SER A 275 -13.31 30.51 -6.84
CA SER A 275 -12.27 30.12 -5.88
C SER A 275 -12.42 28.65 -5.45
N VAL A 276 -11.35 28.09 -4.91
CA VAL A 276 -11.35 26.76 -4.26
C VAL A 276 -12.44 26.71 -3.18
N PHE A 277 -12.52 27.73 -2.32
CA PHE A 277 -13.53 27.82 -1.26
C PHE A 277 -14.95 27.86 -1.82
N ASP A 278 -15.23 28.74 -2.78
CA ASP A 278 -16.57 28.88 -3.37
C ASP A 278 -17.03 27.62 -4.09
N THR A 279 -16.10 26.88 -4.71
CA THR A 279 -16.40 25.61 -5.37
C THR A 279 -17.01 24.61 -4.39
N ILE A 280 -16.49 24.59 -3.17
CA ILE A 280 -16.94 23.68 -2.12
C ILE A 280 -18.17 24.23 -1.38
N ASP A 281 -18.22 25.53 -1.06
CA ASP A 281 -19.36 26.13 -0.35
C ASP A 281 -20.67 25.99 -1.12
N ARG A 282 -20.63 26.03 -2.45
CA ARG A 282 -21.81 25.83 -3.31
C ARG A 282 -22.41 24.41 -3.23
N VAL A 283 -21.63 23.42 -2.83
CA VAL A 283 -22.04 22.01 -2.77
C VAL A 283 -22.31 21.56 -1.33
N ALA A 284 -21.60 22.15 -0.37
CA ALA A 284 -21.74 21.85 1.04
C ALA A 284 -23.15 22.17 1.56
N VAL A 285 -23.80 21.17 2.17
CA VAL A 285 -25.14 21.32 2.77
C VAL A 285 -25.08 21.08 4.28
N GLY A 286 -25.84 21.86 5.05
CA GLY A 286 -25.98 21.69 6.50
C GLY A 286 -24.74 22.07 7.30
N ASP A 287 -24.49 21.37 8.41
CA ASP A 287 -23.44 21.69 9.38
C ASP A 287 -22.02 21.62 8.79
N ILE A 288 -21.83 20.90 7.68
CA ILE A 288 -20.54 20.76 7.01
C ILE A 288 -20.00 22.10 6.50
N ARG A 289 -20.88 23.09 6.26
CA ARG A 289 -20.49 24.44 5.83
C ARG A 289 -19.58 25.15 6.84
N THR A 290 -19.76 24.87 8.13
CA THR A 290 -18.91 25.42 9.19
C THR A 290 -17.49 24.84 9.20
N LYS A 291 -17.29 23.68 8.54
CA LYS A 291 -16.04 22.91 8.53
C LYS A 291 -15.33 22.93 7.18
N ILE A 292 -15.78 23.75 6.21
CA ILE A 292 -15.20 23.79 4.86
C ILE A 292 -13.69 24.10 4.93
N ARG A 293 -13.29 25.05 5.77
CA ARG A 293 -11.87 25.42 5.94
C ARG A 293 -11.04 24.26 6.48
N ASP A 294 -11.59 23.48 7.40
CA ASP A 294 -10.92 22.29 7.96
C ASP A 294 -10.79 21.19 6.90
N ILE A 295 -11.83 20.98 6.09
CA ILE A 295 -11.80 20.01 4.98
C ILE A 295 -10.79 20.43 3.92
N LEU A 296 -10.80 21.70 3.51
CA LEU A 296 -9.81 22.23 2.57
C LEU A 296 -8.40 22.12 3.12
N GLY A 297 -8.19 22.46 4.40
CA GLY A 297 -6.91 22.27 5.08
C GLY A 297 -6.40 20.83 5.03
N ALA A 298 -7.26 19.85 5.31
CA ALA A 298 -6.91 18.42 5.26
C ALA A 298 -6.45 17.94 3.87
N PHE A 299 -6.89 18.59 2.80
CA PHE A 299 -6.49 18.30 1.42
C PHE A 299 -5.42 19.29 0.90
N MET A 300 -4.66 19.91 1.81
CA MET A 300 -3.56 20.83 1.52
C MET A 300 -3.99 22.15 0.84
N PHE A 301 -5.25 22.58 1.04
CA PHE A 301 -5.76 23.89 0.64
C PHE A 301 -5.86 24.86 1.84
N GLY A 302 -4.80 24.95 2.64
CA GLY A 302 -4.72 25.85 3.79
C GLY A 302 -4.48 27.32 3.40
N GLY A 303 -4.92 28.23 4.28
CA GLY A 303 -4.65 29.68 4.17
C GLY A 303 -5.10 30.28 2.82
N GLU A 304 -4.21 31.04 2.20
CA GLU A 304 -4.45 31.75 0.92
C GLU A 304 -4.73 30.81 -0.27
N ALA A 305 -4.39 29.52 -0.16
CA ALA A 305 -4.68 28.55 -1.23
C ALA A 305 -6.19 28.36 -1.44
N SER A 306 -6.99 28.52 -0.39
CA SER A 306 -8.46 28.42 -0.46
C SER A 306 -9.12 29.57 -1.24
N ASP A 307 -8.45 30.72 -1.34
CA ASP A 307 -8.94 31.90 -2.07
C ASP A 307 -8.47 31.92 -3.54
N LYS A 308 -7.54 31.02 -3.91
CA LYS A 308 -7.06 30.91 -5.30
C LYS A 308 -8.18 30.45 -6.23
N LYS A 309 -8.15 30.97 -7.47
CA LYS A 309 -9.04 30.51 -8.55
C LYS A 309 -8.62 29.13 -9.05
N VAL A 310 -9.62 28.31 -9.40
CA VAL A 310 -9.39 26.95 -9.92
C VAL A 310 -8.48 26.93 -11.14
N LYS A 311 -8.51 27.96 -11.99
CA LYS A 311 -7.62 28.07 -13.17
C LYS A 311 -6.11 28.01 -12.84
N VAL A 312 -5.71 28.45 -11.65
CA VAL A 312 -4.30 28.56 -11.22
C VAL A 312 -3.79 27.23 -10.64
N LEU A 313 -4.70 26.32 -10.29
CA LEU A 313 -4.36 25.04 -9.69
C LEU A 313 -3.67 24.12 -10.70
N SER A 314 -2.66 23.40 -10.20
CA SER A 314 -2.03 22.27 -10.88
C SER A 314 -3.03 21.13 -11.12
N GLY A 315 -2.69 20.18 -12.01
CA GLY A 315 -3.54 19.02 -12.28
C GLY A 315 -3.87 18.20 -11.03
N GLY A 316 -2.87 17.97 -10.16
CA GLY A 316 -3.05 17.27 -8.89
C GLY A 316 -3.95 18.04 -7.92
N GLU A 317 -3.76 19.35 -7.78
CA GLU A 317 -4.65 20.18 -6.96
C GLU A 317 -6.09 20.17 -7.50
N ARG A 318 -6.31 20.30 -8.80
CA ARG A 318 -7.65 20.21 -9.39
C ARG A 318 -8.31 18.85 -9.12
N ALA A 319 -7.53 17.76 -9.19
CA ALA A 319 -8.00 16.42 -8.85
C ALA A 319 -8.45 16.32 -7.38
N ARG A 320 -7.65 16.87 -6.45
CA ARG A 320 -8.01 16.95 -5.02
C ARG A 320 -9.30 17.74 -4.81
N LEU A 321 -9.42 18.90 -5.44
CA LEU A 321 -10.62 19.73 -5.32
C LEU A 321 -11.88 19.03 -5.84
N ALA A 322 -11.78 18.36 -7.00
CA ALA A 322 -12.87 17.58 -7.56
C ALA A 322 -13.29 16.43 -6.64
N MET A 323 -12.33 15.78 -5.99
CA MET A 323 -12.59 14.72 -5.01
C MET A 323 -13.34 15.25 -3.78
N ILE A 324 -12.90 16.38 -3.21
CA ILE A 324 -13.58 17.01 -2.06
C ILE A 324 -15.02 17.36 -2.43
N LYS A 325 -15.21 17.97 -3.60
CA LYS A 325 -16.53 18.31 -4.11
C LYS A 325 -17.44 17.08 -4.15
N LEU A 326 -16.95 15.98 -4.74
CA LEU A 326 -17.72 14.74 -4.87
C LEU A 326 -18.05 14.10 -3.53
N LEU A 327 -17.11 14.10 -2.57
CA LEU A 327 -17.32 13.54 -1.24
C LEU A 327 -18.31 14.35 -0.37
N LEU A 328 -18.56 15.61 -0.73
CA LEU A 328 -19.54 16.48 -0.07
C LEU A 328 -20.92 16.45 -0.72
N GLU A 329 -21.02 15.92 -1.94
CA GLU A 329 -22.32 15.72 -2.58
C GLU A 329 -23.12 14.65 -1.82
N PRO A 330 -24.45 14.80 -1.67
CA PRO A 330 -25.29 13.85 -0.98
C PRO A 330 -25.56 12.61 -1.86
N VAL A 331 -24.51 11.80 -2.08
CA VAL A 331 -24.52 10.57 -2.87
C VAL A 331 -24.48 9.34 -1.96
N ASN A 332 -25.02 8.21 -2.43
CA ASN A 332 -25.05 6.95 -1.67
C ASN A 332 -24.48 5.75 -2.41
N LEU A 333 -24.15 5.91 -3.69
CA LEU A 333 -23.28 5.03 -4.45
C LEU A 333 -22.14 5.88 -5.04
N LEU A 334 -20.91 5.63 -4.60
CA LEU A 334 -19.73 6.31 -5.08
C LEU A 334 -18.96 5.39 -6.03
N ILE A 335 -18.64 5.85 -7.23
CA ILE A 335 -17.83 5.13 -8.21
C ILE A 335 -16.57 5.93 -8.45
N LEU A 336 -15.40 5.38 -8.12
CA LEU A 336 -14.12 6.05 -8.27
C LEU A 336 -13.26 5.31 -9.31
N ASP A 337 -13.05 5.93 -10.46
CA ASP A 337 -12.24 5.37 -11.55
C ASP A 337 -10.82 5.94 -11.54
N GLU A 338 -9.86 5.10 -11.14
CA GLU A 338 -8.45 5.42 -10.90
C GLU A 338 -8.23 6.69 -10.02
N PRO A 339 -8.81 6.72 -8.80
CA PRO A 339 -8.81 7.92 -7.98
C PRO A 339 -7.43 8.31 -7.41
N THR A 340 -6.49 7.38 -7.38
CA THR A 340 -5.13 7.57 -6.84
C THR A 340 -4.15 8.15 -7.85
N ASN A 341 -4.53 8.23 -9.13
CA ASN A 341 -3.67 8.79 -10.17
C ASN A 341 -3.37 10.26 -9.86
N HIS A 342 -2.09 10.63 -9.95
CA HIS A 342 -1.60 12.00 -9.72
C HIS A 342 -1.82 12.54 -8.29
N LEU A 343 -2.11 11.66 -7.31
CA LEU A 343 -2.16 12.01 -5.90
C LEU A 343 -0.85 11.65 -5.20
N ASP A 344 -0.37 12.57 -4.36
CA ASP A 344 0.75 12.31 -3.47
C ASP A 344 0.37 11.31 -2.36
N ILE A 345 1.39 10.76 -1.72
CA ILE A 345 1.23 9.71 -0.70
C ILE A 345 0.34 10.18 0.47
N SER A 346 0.48 11.44 0.89
CA SER A 346 -0.33 12.04 1.96
C SER A 346 -1.81 12.16 1.56
N THR A 347 -2.11 12.65 0.36
CA THR A 347 -3.50 12.77 -0.10
C THR A 347 -4.13 11.41 -0.33
N LYS A 348 -3.39 10.42 -0.83
CA LYS A 348 -3.88 9.03 -0.96
C LYS A 348 -4.37 8.48 0.38
N GLU A 349 -3.63 8.71 1.47
CA GLU A 349 -4.04 8.29 2.82
C GLU A 349 -5.28 9.03 3.32
N VAL A 350 -5.35 10.34 3.12
CA VAL A 350 -6.55 11.13 3.47
C VAL A 350 -7.78 10.61 2.72
N LEU A 351 -7.64 10.33 1.43
CA LEU A 351 -8.70 9.77 0.61
C LEU A 351 -9.09 8.35 1.05
N LYS A 352 -8.11 7.50 1.35
CA LYS A 352 -8.34 6.16 1.90
C LYS A 352 -9.16 6.24 3.18
N GLN A 353 -8.79 7.11 4.11
CA GLN A 353 -9.53 7.32 5.36
C GLN A 353 -10.94 7.87 5.12
N ALA A 354 -11.09 8.81 4.18
CA ALA A 354 -12.39 9.35 3.78
C ALA A 354 -13.34 8.26 3.27
N ILE A 355 -12.86 7.41 2.35
CA ILE A 355 -13.62 6.29 1.80
C ILE A 355 -13.90 5.24 2.87
N ALA A 356 -12.96 4.98 3.77
CA ALA A 356 -13.17 4.08 4.90
C ALA A 356 -14.29 4.56 5.83
N ALA A 357 -14.36 5.88 6.08
CA ALA A 357 -15.39 6.50 6.91
C ALA A 357 -16.75 6.68 6.21
N PHE A 358 -16.79 6.69 4.87
CA PHE A 358 -18.03 6.79 4.10
C PHE A 358 -18.93 5.58 4.37
N ASP A 359 -20.19 5.85 4.71
CA ASP A 359 -21.22 4.88 5.10
C ASP A 359 -22.11 4.42 3.92
N GLY A 360 -21.92 5.02 2.75
CA GLY A 360 -22.53 4.58 1.50
C GLY A 360 -21.81 3.40 0.84
N THR A 361 -22.26 3.07 -0.37
CA THR A 361 -21.71 1.97 -1.18
C THR A 361 -20.61 2.52 -2.08
N VAL A 362 -19.50 1.79 -2.26
CA VAL A 362 -18.35 2.26 -3.06
C VAL A 362 -17.91 1.21 -4.07
N ILE A 363 -17.70 1.65 -5.32
CA ILE A 363 -17.04 0.90 -6.38
C ILE A 363 -15.70 1.58 -6.68
N LEU A 364 -14.61 0.89 -6.40
CA LEU A 364 -13.25 1.36 -6.67
C LEU A 364 -12.69 0.67 -7.91
N VAL A 365 -12.32 1.43 -8.93
CA VAL A 365 -11.48 0.93 -10.02
C VAL A 365 -10.08 1.45 -9.76
N SER A 366 -9.15 0.58 -9.41
CA SER A 366 -7.78 0.99 -9.10
C SER A 366 -6.80 -0.15 -9.30
N HIS A 367 -5.58 0.20 -9.67
CA HIS A 367 -4.42 -0.70 -9.69
C HIS A 367 -3.52 -0.57 -8.46
N ASP A 368 -3.82 0.37 -7.56
CA ASP A 368 -3.04 0.65 -6.35
C ASP A 368 -3.39 -0.38 -5.25
N ARG A 369 -2.47 -1.32 -5.01
CA ARG A 369 -2.66 -2.45 -4.08
C ARG A 369 -2.79 -1.95 -2.64
N GLU A 370 -1.98 -0.97 -2.26
CA GLU A 370 -1.97 -0.43 -0.91
C GLU A 370 -3.21 0.42 -0.64
N PHE A 371 -3.69 1.16 -1.64
CA PHE A 371 -4.93 1.93 -1.52
C PHE A 371 -6.14 1.02 -1.29
N LEU A 372 -6.26 -0.07 -2.06
CA LEU A 372 -7.37 -1.03 -1.93
C LEU A 372 -7.31 -1.84 -0.61
N ASP A 373 -6.12 -2.01 -0.05
CA ASP A 373 -5.92 -2.82 1.16
C ASP A 373 -6.66 -2.24 2.37
N GLY A 374 -7.43 -3.08 3.06
CA GLY A 374 -8.29 -2.69 4.17
C GLY A 374 -9.52 -1.84 3.80
N LEU A 375 -9.72 -1.47 2.52
CA LEU A 375 -10.92 -0.74 2.07
C LEU A 375 -12.02 -1.66 1.53
N VAL A 376 -11.63 -2.70 0.79
CA VAL A 376 -12.58 -3.52 0.02
C VAL A 376 -12.76 -4.91 0.64
N SER A 377 -13.99 -5.41 0.58
CA SER A 377 -14.35 -6.75 1.07
C SER A 377 -14.56 -7.78 -0.04
N LYS A 378 -14.74 -7.30 -1.28
CA LYS A 378 -14.91 -8.11 -2.49
C LYS A 378 -14.15 -7.48 -3.65
N VAL A 379 -13.62 -8.33 -4.51
CA VAL A 379 -12.88 -7.96 -5.72
C VAL A 379 -13.56 -8.62 -6.91
N TYR A 380 -13.95 -7.82 -7.92
CA TYR A 380 -14.42 -8.32 -9.20
C TYR A 380 -13.28 -8.26 -10.20
N GLU A 381 -12.82 -9.42 -10.64
CA GLU A 381 -11.79 -9.57 -11.66
C GLU A 381 -12.45 -9.55 -13.03
N PHE A 382 -11.99 -8.60 -13.86
CA PHE A 382 -12.23 -8.59 -15.29
C PHE A 382 -11.10 -9.41 -15.90
N GLY A 383 -11.43 -10.33 -16.79
CA GLY A 383 -10.45 -11.20 -17.43
C GLY A 383 -11.09 -12.11 -18.47
N GLY A 384 -10.46 -12.24 -19.64
CA GLY A 384 -10.93 -13.14 -20.69
C GLY A 384 -12.37 -12.90 -21.16
N GLY A 385 -12.85 -11.65 -21.08
CA GLY A 385 -14.21 -11.26 -21.45
C GLY A 385 -15.30 -11.68 -20.45
N LYS A 386 -14.93 -12.06 -19.22
CA LYS A 386 -15.85 -12.38 -18.12
C LYS A 386 -15.54 -11.51 -16.90
N VAL A 387 -16.52 -11.44 -15.99
CA VAL A 387 -16.38 -10.79 -14.68
C VAL A 387 -16.57 -11.86 -13.60
N THR A 388 -15.54 -12.10 -12.80
CA THR A 388 -15.51 -13.12 -11.74
C THR A 388 -15.48 -12.45 -10.36
N GLU A 389 -16.35 -12.89 -9.46
CA GLU A 389 -16.38 -12.40 -8.08
C GLU A 389 -15.39 -13.17 -7.21
N HIS A 390 -14.59 -12.43 -6.45
CA HIS A 390 -13.67 -12.96 -5.45
C HIS A 390 -13.98 -12.35 -4.08
N ILE A 391 -14.27 -13.21 -3.11
CA ILE A 391 -14.48 -12.82 -1.71
C ILE A 391 -13.12 -12.70 -1.02
N GLY A 392 -12.90 -11.57 -0.34
CA GLY A 392 -11.65 -11.25 0.35
C GLY A 392 -11.08 -9.90 -0.09
N GLY A 393 -9.95 -9.52 0.52
CA GLY A 393 -9.22 -8.31 0.16
C GLY A 393 -8.39 -8.47 -1.13
N ILE A 394 -7.70 -7.40 -1.52
CA ILE A 394 -6.84 -7.41 -2.71
C ILE A 394 -5.69 -8.42 -2.60
N TYR A 395 -5.09 -8.59 -1.43
CA TYR A 395 -3.99 -9.53 -1.23
C TYR A 395 -4.44 -10.99 -1.26
N ASP A 396 -5.64 -11.30 -0.75
CA ASP A 396 -6.23 -12.64 -0.86
C ASP A 396 -6.43 -13.02 -2.32
N PHE A 397 -6.95 -12.09 -3.12
CA PHE A 397 -7.09 -12.24 -4.57
C PHE A 397 -5.73 -12.49 -5.25
N LEU A 398 -4.72 -11.68 -4.97
CA LEU A 398 -3.39 -11.82 -5.57
C LEU A 398 -2.71 -13.15 -5.20
N GLN A 399 -2.87 -13.62 -3.96
CA GLN A 399 -2.33 -14.92 -3.55
C GLN A 399 -3.02 -16.08 -4.28
N ARG A 400 -4.35 -16.09 -4.35
CA ARG A 400 -5.11 -17.11 -5.11
C ARG A 400 -4.69 -17.14 -6.57
N ARG A 401 -4.55 -15.97 -7.18
CA ARG A 401 -4.14 -15.82 -8.58
C ARG A 401 -2.73 -16.35 -8.85
N LYS A 402 -1.77 -16.10 -7.95
CA LYS A 402 -0.42 -16.68 -8.04
C LYS A 402 -0.47 -18.20 -8.00
N ILE A 403 -1.26 -18.77 -7.09
CA ILE A 403 -1.43 -20.22 -6.98
C ILE A 403 -2.07 -20.81 -8.25
N ASP A 404 -3.08 -20.16 -8.81
CA ASP A 404 -3.77 -20.63 -10.01
C ASP A 404 -2.89 -20.51 -11.26
N SER A 405 -2.12 -19.43 -11.39
CA SER A 405 -1.10 -19.29 -12.45
C SER A 405 -0.04 -20.40 -12.39
N LEU A 406 0.44 -20.74 -11.19
CA LEU A 406 1.37 -21.85 -10.99
C LEU A 406 0.75 -23.20 -11.40
N LYS A 407 -0.52 -23.44 -11.03
CA LYS A 407 -1.25 -24.66 -11.43
C LYS A 407 -1.49 -24.74 -12.94
N GLU A 408 -1.76 -23.62 -13.61
CA GLU A 408 -1.92 -23.57 -15.06
C GLU A 408 -0.59 -23.86 -15.78
N LEU A 409 0.52 -23.34 -15.26
CA LEU A 409 1.87 -23.65 -15.74
C LEU A 409 2.20 -25.14 -15.56
N GLU A 410 1.80 -25.74 -14.44
CA GLU A 410 1.94 -27.19 -14.21
C GLU A 410 1.06 -28.03 -15.15
N LYS A 411 -0.18 -27.60 -15.42
CA LYS A 411 -1.06 -28.26 -16.40
C LYS A 411 -0.49 -28.18 -17.81
N LYS A 412 -0.03 -27.02 -18.27
CA LYS A 412 0.60 -26.86 -19.59
C LYS A 412 1.89 -27.69 -19.74
N LYS A 413 2.65 -27.88 -18.65
CA LYS A 413 3.81 -28.80 -18.64
C LYS A 413 3.41 -30.27 -18.74
N ASN A 414 2.30 -30.67 -18.09
CA ASN A 414 1.79 -32.04 -18.19
C ASN A 414 1.14 -32.35 -19.55
N GLU A 415 0.54 -31.36 -20.22
CA GLU A 415 -0.02 -31.50 -21.58
C GLU A 415 1.06 -31.68 -22.67
N GLN A 416 2.32 -31.33 -22.40
CA GLN A 416 3.44 -31.49 -23.35
C GLN A 416 4.08 -32.89 -23.34
N HIS A 417 3.63 -33.82 -22.47
CA HIS A 417 4.08 -35.22 -22.47
C HIS A 417 2.91 -36.21 -22.57
N PRO A 418 2.45 -36.55 -23.79
CA PRO A 418 1.40 -37.53 -23.97
C PRO A 418 2.03 -38.93 -24.04
N ASN A 419 2.20 -39.60 -22.91
CA ASN A 419 2.16 -41.08 -22.86
C ASN A 419 2.28 -41.62 -21.43
N LYS A 420 1.12 -41.92 -20.83
CA LYS A 420 0.80 -43.20 -20.18
C LYS A 420 -0.68 -43.21 -19.76
N PRO A 421 -1.41 -44.32 -19.91
CA PRO A 421 -2.82 -44.37 -19.53
C PRO A 421 -2.93 -44.55 -18.02
N SER A 422 -3.74 -43.72 -17.35
CA SER A 422 -4.16 -43.96 -15.98
C SER A 422 -5.68 -43.85 -15.88
N VAL A 423 -6.25 -45.00 -15.55
CA VAL A 423 -7.50 -45.30 -14.85
C VAL A 423 -8.25 -44.08 -14.29
N ALA A 424 -9.53 -43.99 -14.65
CA ALA A 424 -10.48 -43.02 -14.15
C ALA A 424 -10.89 -43.30 -12.68
N GLU A 425 -11.03 -42.19 -11.95
CA GLU A 425 -12.01 -41.93 -10.88
C GLU A 425 -11.94 -42.71 -9.56
N GLU A 426 -11.42 -42.03 -8.51
CA GLU A 426 -12.00 -41.90 -7.15
C GLU A 426 -11.03 -41.16 -6.19
N VAL A 427 -10.65 -39.89 -6.44
CA VAL A 427 -9.81 -39.14 -5.46
C VAL A 427 -10.01 -37.62 -5.57
N SER A 428 -11.15 -37.07 -5.14
CA SER A 428 -11.31 -35.60 -5.07
C SER A 428 -11.41 -35.02 -3.65
N ASP A 429 -11.85 -35.80 -2.65
CA ASP A 429 -11.79 -35.37 -1.23
C ASP A 429 -10.42 -35.67 -0.56
N ASN A 430 -9.75 -36.74 -0.97
CA ASN A 430 -8.49 -37.17 -0.33
C ASN A 430 -7.30 -36.24 -0.62
N LYS A 431 -7.33 -35.39 -1.65
CA LYS A 431 -6.15 -34.55 -2.02
C LYS A 431 -6.03 -33.30 -1.15
N ALA A 432 -7.15 -32.71 -0.73
CA ALA A 432 -7.18 -31.57 0.19
C ALA A 432 -6.80 -32.01 1.63
N ASP A 433 -7.29 -33.16 2.07
CA ASP A 433 -6.92 -33.75 3.36
C ASP A 433 -5.46 -34.24 3.37
N TYR A 434 -4.97 -34.79 2.27
CA TYR A 434 -3.56 -35.16 2.12
C TYR A 434 -2.63 -33.93 2.21
N LEU A 435 -2.99 -32.80 1.60
CA LEU A 435 -2.20 -31.58 1.65
C LEU A 435 -2.22 -30.94 3.05
N LYS A 436 -3.37 -30.90 3.73
CA LYS A 436 -3.48 -30.42 5.12
C LYS A 436 -2.72 -31.32 6.09
N ARG A 437 -2.84 -32.65 5.98
CA ARG A 437 -2.04 -33.61 6.79
C ARG A 437 -0.55 -33.44 6.55
N LYS A 438 -0.12 -33.19 5.31
CA LYS A 438 1.30 -32.93 4.97
C LYS A 438 1.82 -31.61 5.53
N GLU A 439 1.00 -30.57 5.59
CA GLU A 439 1.35 -29.27 6.19
C GLU A 439 1.47 -29.37 7.72
N ILE A 440 0.51 -30.04 8.37
CA ILE A 440 0.55 -30.32 9.81
C ILE A 440 1.77 -31.19 10.16
N GLN A 441 2.06 -32.23 9.38
CA GLN A 441 3.27 -33.06 9.59
C GLN A 441 4.58 -32.28 9.41
N ARG A 442 4.65 -31.32 8.48
CA ARG A 442 5.80 -30.43 8.33
C ARG A 442 5.98 -29.52 9.54
N ARG A 443 4.89 -28.96 10.07
CA ARG A 443 4.89 -28.11 11.26
C ARG A 443 5.31 -28.88 12.51
N ILE A 444 4.82 -30.11 12.69
CA ILE A 444 5.25 -31.01 13.77
C ILE A 444 6.75 -31.28 13.67
N LYS A 445 7.27 -31.60 12.47
CA LYS A 445 8.71 -31.86 12.28
C LYS A 445 9.57 -30.63 12.60
N GLN A 446 9.11 -29.43 12.25
CA GLN A 446 9.81 -28.18 12.59
C GLN A 446 9.83 -27.95 14.11
N LEU A 447 8.67 -28.06 14.76
CA LEU A 447 8.54 -27.88 16.21
C LEU A 447 9.36 -28.93 16.99
N GLN A 448 9.36 -30.18 16.53
CA GLN A 448 10.16 -31.25 17.12
C GLN A 448 11.67 -30.98 17.02
N ASN A 449 12.14 -30.41 15.90
CA ASN A 449 13.53 -29.97 15.79
C ASN A 449 13.84 -28.81 16.74
N CYS A 450 12.94 -27.83 16.87
CA CYS A 450 13.13 -26.71 17.81
C CYS A 450 13.17 -27.17 19.27
N VAL A 451 12.31 -28.11 19.66
CA VAL A 451 12.32 -28.72 21.00
C VAL A 451 13.62 -29.48 21.24
N ASN A 452 14.05 -30.35 20.31
CA ASN A 452 15.32 -31.08 20.42
C ASN A 452 16.55 -30.15 20.51
N ASP A 453 16.55 -29.04 19.78
CA ASP A 453 17.64 -28.07 19.83
C ASP A 453 17.63 -27.27 21.15
N ALA A 454 16.45 -26.96 21.68
CA ALA A 454 16.31 -26.32 22.99
C ALA A 454 16.77 -27.26 24.11
N GLU A 455 16.42 -28.55 24.08
CA GLU A 455 16.88 -29.57 25.04
C GLU A 455 18.41 -29.70 25.06
N LYS A 456 19.04 -29.76 23.89
CA LYS A 456 20.51 -29.81 23.78
C LYS A 456 21.17 -28.56 24.36
N ARG A 457 20.54 -27.39 24.24
CA ARG A 457 21.06 -26.14 24.80
C ARG A 457 20.90 -26.12 26.32
N VAL A 458 19.72 -26.51 26.83
CA VAL A 458 19.47 -26.66 28.27
C VAL A 458 20.50 -27.61 28.90
N GLN A 459 20.70 -28.80 28.32
CA GLN A 459 21.69 -29.76 28.80
C GLN A 459 23.11 -29.17 28.87
N LYS A 460 23.55 -28.44 27.84
CA LYS A 460 24.86 -27.78 27.84
C LYS A 460 25.00 -26.69 28.90
N ILE A 461 23.91 -25.95 29.17
CA ILE A 461 23.91 -24.91 30.20
C ILE A 461 23.95 -25.56 31.59
N GLU A 462 23.19 -26.65 31.80
CA GLU A 462 23.21 -27.43 33.04
C GLU A 462 24.58 -28.07 33.31
N GLU A 463 25.24 -28.63 32.29
CA GLU A 463 26.60 -29.16 32.40
C GLU A 463 27.60 -28.09 32.84
N LYS A 464 27.51 -26.89 32.27
CA LYS A 464 28.35 -25.73 32.66
C LYS A 464 28.05 -25.24 34.07
N ILE A 465 26.78 -25.20 34.47
CA ILE A 465 26.38 -24.84 35.83
C ILE A 465 26.97 -25.85 36.82
N ALA A 466 26.88 -27.15 36.54
CA ALA A 466 27.44 -28.20 37.38
C ALA A 466 28.98 -28.14 37.47
N GLU A 467 29.67 -27.73 36.40
CA GLU A 467 31.13 -27.48 36.44
C GLU A 467 31.48 -26.30 37.34
N ILE A 468 30.74 -25.19 37.23
CA ILE A 468 30.95 -24.00 38.08
C ILE A 468 30.60 -24.30 39.55
N GLU A 469 29.53 -25.06 39.81
CA GLU A 469 29.15 -25.47 41.17
C GLU A 469 30.21 -26.35 41.84
N LYS A 470 30.88 -27.23 41.08
CA LYS A 470 32.03 -27.99 41.59
C LYS A 470 33.18 -27.07 41.98
N LEU A 471 33.47 -26.04 41.19
CA LEU A 471 34.51 -25.05 41.52
C LEU A 471 34.11 -24.21 42.74
N LEU A 472 32.86 -23.78 42.83
CA LEU A 472 32.31 -23.03 43.96
C LEU A 472 32.24 -23.84 45.28
N SER A 473 32.23 -25.18 45.20
CA SER A 473 32.26 -26.06 46.37
C SER A 473 33.62 -26.12 47.10
N THR A 474 34.67 -25.53 46.51
CA THR A 474 35.99 -25.41 47.14
C THR A 474 36.09 -24.11 47.98
N PRO A 475 36.85 -24.10 49.10
CA PRO A 475 37.00 -22.90 49.94
C PRO A 475 37.57 -21.68 49.22
N GLU A 476 38.39 -21.89 48.17
CA GLU A 476 38.97 -20.84 47.32
C GLU A 476 37.98 -20.36 46.23
N GLY A 477 37.11 -21.23 45.73
CA GLY A 477 36.11 -20.88 44.72
C GLY A 477 34.94 -20.05 45.25
N PHE A 478 34.51 -20.30 46.49
CA PHE A 478 33.38 -19.58 47.11
C PHE A 478 33.62 -18.06 47.28
N SER A 479 34.88 -17.64 47.35
CA SER A 479 35.27 -16.23 47.48
C SER A 479 35.54 -15.54 46.14
N ASN A 480 35.39 -16.26 45.02
CA ASN A 480 35.59 -15.73 43.68
C ASN A 480 34.30 -15.11 43.12
N ILE A 481 34.23 -13.77 43.16
CA ILE A 481 33.09 -12.97 42.70
C ILE A 481 32.75 -13.23 41.23
N ASP A 482 33.74 -13.51 40.39
CA ASP A 482 33.56 -13.75 38.95
C ASP A 482 32.82 -15.08 38.69
N LEU A 483 33.14 -16.14 39.45
CA LEU A 483 32.43 -17.42 39.37
C LEU A 483 30.98 -17.31 39.83
N CYS A 484 30.70 -16.53 40.87
CA CYS A 484 29.34 -16.25 41.34
C CYS A 484 28.53 -15.46 40.30
N GLN A 485 29.15 -14.51 39.60
CA GLN A 485 28.48 -13.76 38.53
C GLN A 485 28.16 -14.65 37.32
N GLN A 486 29.13 -15.47 36.89
CA GLN A 486 28.94 -16.42 35.79
C GLN A 486 27.85 -17.47 36.11
N HIS A 487 27.79 -17.97 37.35
CA HIS A 487 26.69 -18.84 37.80
C HIS A 487 25.33 -18.15 37.73
N GLY A 488 25.25 -16.88 38.15
CA GLY A 488 24.02 -16.09 38.07
C GLY A 488 23.56 -15.81 36.63
N GLU A 489 24.50 -15.56 35.71
CA GLU A 489 24.20 -15.34 34.28
C GLU A 489 23.72 -16.63 33.61
N LEU A 490 24.39 -17.76 33.84
CA LEU A 490 23.96 -19.06 33.31
C LEU A 490 22.60 -19.49 33.85
N ASN A 491 22.27 -19.20 35.10
CA ASN A 491 20.93 -19.49 35.65
C ASN A 491 19.83 -18.63 34.99
N ARG A 492 20.11 -17.38 34.65
CA ARG A 492 19.16 -16.54 33.88
C ARG A 492 18.99 -17.04 32.45
N GLU A 493 20.09 -17.45 31.81
CA GLU A 493 20.07 -18.05 30.48
C GLU A 493 19.28 -19.37 30.48
N LEU A 494 19.48 -20.21 31.50
CA LEU A 494 18.74 -21.45 31.72
C LEU A 494 17.23 -21.19 31.85
N SER A 495 16.82 -20.23 32.70
CA SER A 495 15.42 -19.86 32.88
C SER A 495 14.77 -19.42 31.57
N THR A 496 15.46 -18.59 30.79
CA THR A 496 14.97 -18.09 29.50
C THR A 496 14.84 -19.24 28.48
N MET A 497 15.81 -20.15 28.45
CA MET A 497 15.80 -21.31 27.56
C MET A 497 14.73 -22.34 27.97
N MET A 498 14.46 -22.51 29.25
CA MET A 498 13.37 -23.36 29.76
C MET A 498 11.99 -22.79 29.40
N GLU A 499 11.78 -21.49 29.51
CA GLU A 499 10.55 -20.82 29.03
C GLU A 499 10.35 -21.04 27.53
N PHE A 500 11.40 -20.86 26.74
CA PHE A 500 11.36 -21.13 25.30
C PHE A 500 11.05 -22.60 24.98
N TRP A 501 11.70 -23.55 25.67
CA TRP A 501 11.41 -24.98 25.50
C TRP A 501 9.96 -25.32 25.85
N SER A 502 9.42 -24.74 26.93
CA SER A 502 8.03 -24.92 27.36
C SER A 502 7.05 -24.44 26.29
N GLU A 503 7.24 -23.22 25.76
CA GLU A 503 6.38 -22.64 24.72
C GLU A 503 6.40 -23.46 23.42
N GLN A 504 7.57 -23.96 23.00
CA GLN A 504 7.67 -24.80 21.80
C GLN A 504 7.06 -26.19 22.02
N SER A 505 7.15 -26.74 23.23
CA SER A 505 6.55 -28.03 23.59
C SER A 505 5.02 -27.96 23.60
N GLU A 506 4.44 -26.88 24.13
CA GLU A 506 3.00 -26.65 24.11
C GLU A 506 2.48 -26.52 22.66
N LYS A 507 3.22 -25.79 21.81
CA LYS A 507 2.91 -25.68 20.37
C LYS A 507 3.01 -27.03 19.65
N LEU A 508 3.98 -27.88 20.01
CA LEU A 508 4.13 -29.22 19.45
C LEU A 508 2.95 -30.13 19.83
N GLU A 509 2.55 -30.12 21.11
CA GLU A 509 1.42 -30.91 21.61
C GLU A 509 0.10 -30.47 20.97
N ALA A 510 -0.12 -29.15 20.81
CA ALA A 510 -1.28 -28.61 20.11
C ALA A 510 -1.33 -29.08 18.64
N ALA A 511 -0.19 -29.07 17.94
CA ALA A 511 -0.09 -29.54 16.55
C ALA A 511 -0.30 -31.06 16.42
N GLN A 512 0.12 -31.85 17.40
CA GLN A 512 -0.12 -33.30 17.45
C GLN A 512 -1.60 -33.63 17.69
N LYS A 513 -2.25 -32.93 18.63
CA LYS A 513 -3.70 -33.03 18.86
C LYS A 513 -4.52 -32.64 17.63
N GLU A 514 -4.09 -31.62 16.88
CA GLU A 514 -4.73 -31.24 15.61
C GLU A 514 -4.65 -32.37 14.57
N LEU A 515 -3.54 -33.12 14.53
CA LEU A 515 -3.38 -34.28 13.64
C LEU A 515 -4.22 -35.49 14.06
N GLU A 516 -4.37 -35.75 15.36
CA GLU A 516 -5.18 -36.87 15.89
C GLU A 516 -6.68 -36.65 15.76
N SER A 517 -7.12 -35.38 15.77
CA SER A 517 -8.54 -35.00 15.63
C SER A 517 -9.12 -35.14 14.20
N LYS A 518 -8.28 -35.50 13.21
CA LYS A 518 -8.64 -35.59 11.78
C LYS A 518 -8.18 -36.89 11.15
#